data_AF-A0A2P2E2Z2-F1
#
_entry.id   AF-A0A2P2E2Z2-F1
#
_cell.length_a   1.000
_cell.length_b   1.000
_cell.length_c   1.000
_cell.angle_alpha   90.00
_cell.angle_beta   90.00
_cell.angle_gamma   90.00
#
_symmetry.space_group_name_H-M   'P 1'
#
loop_
_entity.id
_entity.type
_entity.pdbx_description
1 polymer ?
#
loop_
_entity_poly.entity_id
_entity_poly.type
_entity_poly.pdbx_seq_one_letter_code
_entity_poly.pdbx_strand_id
1 'polypeptide(L)'
;MKKLILLILLGAHFSCSSLPYTIEDRKFDKAKQMIADGADVNHSSDCFHPLTIAAMAGDEGLVQLLLEKGAKVENRSKECDYTDQIGPFRMRFRWGARTALDRVANATIAKLLLAKGANPNIAGYREYTFAPDFDVALLNAVRKSDFDLVKVLVEAGAKVNVYNSSGKNAIWESAEAKKSQGKPEFFSYLQSKGMKKLEITDANAKATDGKILTKYKHIATGAVTEMSAEIAKGVYENPKNYSALTFNAADGAYYHYAEFVWVETGQNLYEWYLMRRKRTGTLK
;
A
#
# COMPACT_ATOMS: atom_id res chain seq x y z
N MET A 1 -57.53 -27.15 -23.15
CA MET A 1 -57.88 -26.47 -21.87
C MET A 1 -57.02 -27.04 -20.75
N LYS A 2 -56.52 -26.16 -19.87
CA LYS A 2 -55.65 -26.38 -18.69
C LYS A 2 -54.15 -26.48 -19.01
N LYS A 3 -53.24 -25.73 -18.39
CA LYS A 3 -53.27 -24.46 -17.61
C LYS A 3 -51.79 -24.01 -17.61
N LEU A 4 -51.50 -22.85 -18.16
CA LEU A 4 -50.19 -22.20 -18.15
C LEU A 4 -49.92 -21.71 -16.72
N ILE A 5 -48.96 -22.29 -16.01
CA ILE A 5 -48.51 -21.77 -14.71
C ILE A 5 -47.43 -20.73 -14.99
N LEU A 6 -47.84 -19.47 -14.99
CA LEU A 6 -46.97 -18.31 -15.00
C LEU A 6 -46.41 -18.13 -13.58
N LEU A 7 -45.15 -18.52 -13.35
CA LEU A 7 -44.44 -18.19 -12.11
C LEU A 7 -44.04 -16.72 -12.16
N ILE A 8 -44.86 -15.86 -11.55
CA ILE A 8 -44.51 -14.47 -11.27
C ILE A 8 -43.58 -14.48 -10.05
N LEU A 9 -42.28 -14.38 -10.27
CA LEU A 9 -41.32 -14.04 -9.21
C LEU A 9 -41.42 -12.54 -8.92
N LEU A 10 -42.41 -12.16 -8.10
CA LEU A 10 -42.33 -10.92 -7.33
C LEU A 10 -41.38 -11.18 -6.15
N GLY A 11 -40.11 -10.83 -6.30
CA GLY A 11 -39.11 -10.85 -5.25
C GLY A 11 -38.51 -9.46 -5.09
N ALA A 12 -38.70 -8.86 -3.92
CA ALA A 12 -38.31 -7.50 -3.57
C ALA A 12 -36.92 -7.09 -4.08
N HIS A 13 -36.81 -5.86 -4.60
CA HIS A 13 -35.55 -5.15 -4.72
C HIS A 13 -35.00 -4.84 -3.33
N PHE A 14 -34.50 -5.86 -2.62
CA PHE A 14 -33.49 -5.61 -1.60
C PHE A 14 -32.31 -5.00 -2.36
N SER A 15 -31.98 -3.74 -2.07
CA SER A 15 -30.64 -3.23 -2.36
C SER A 15 -29.67 -4.17 -1.63
N CYS A 16 -29.17 -5.17 -2.34
CA CYS A 16 -28.30 -6.19 -1.78
C CYS A 16 -26.92 -5.54 -1.66
N SER A 17 -26.73 -4.75 -0.60
CA SER A 17 -25.42 -4.19 -0.25
C SER A 17 -24.41 -5.33 -0.18
N SER A 18 -23.28 -5.18 -0.86
CA SER A 18 -22.24 -6.21 -0.87
C SER A 18 -21.53 -6.30 0.50
N LEU A 19 -20.80 -7.39 0.72
CA LEU A 19 -20.07 -7.61 1.96
C LEU A 19 -19.16 -6.42 2.34
N PRO A 20 -18.30 -5.86 1.46
CA PRO A 20 -17.42 -4.75 1.84
C PRO A 20 -18.20 -3.50 2.27
N TYR A 21 -19.25 -3.08 1.54
CA TYR A 21 -20.08 -1.93 1.95
C TYR A 21 -20.81 -2.19 3.27
N THR A 22 -21.24 -3.43 3.52
CA THR A 22 -21.88 -3.80 4.81
C THR A 22 -20.90 -3.66 5.98
N ILE A 23 -19.61 -3.97 5.78
CA ILE A 23 -18.56 -3.78 6.79
C ILE A 23 -18.22 -2.29 6.94
N GLU A 24 -18.12 -1.53 5.84
CA GLU A 24 -17.90 -0.07 5.87
C GLU A 24 -19.00 0.65 6.67
N ASP A 25 -20.25 0.23 6.50
CA ASP A 25 -21.42 0.69 7.26
C ASP A 25 -21.43 0.23 8.73
N ARG A 26 -20.42 -0.52 9.18
CA ARG A 26 -20.29 -1.10 10.53
C ARG A 26 -21.44 -2.06 10.90
N LYS A 27 -22.12 -2.66 9.92
CA LYS A 27 -23.20 -3.64 10.15
C LYS A 27 -22.61 -5.04 10.35
N PHE A 28 -21.79 -5.20 11.38
CA PHE A 28 -20.93 -6.38 11.57
C PHE A 28 -21.71 -7.69 11.72
N ASP A 29 -22.86 -7.70 12.41
CA ASP A 29 -23.67 -8.92 12.53
C ASP A 29 -24.25 -9.36 11.18
N LYS A 30 -24.69 -8.40 10.37
CA LYS A 30 -25.12 -8.67 8.99
C LYS A 30 -23.94 -9.17 8.14
N ALA A 31 -22.76 -8.58 8.28
CA ALA A 31 -21.56 -9.04 7.58
C ALA A 31 -21.20 -10.48 7.96
N LYS A 32 -21.23 -10.83 9.25
CA LYS A 32 -21.02 -12.20 9.74
C LYS A 32 -22.04 -13.18 9.16
N GLN A 33 -23.31 -12.79 9.10
CA GLN A 33 -24.34 -13.60 8.46
C GLN A 33 -24.07 -13.78 6.97
N MET A 34 -23.75 -12.72 6.23
CA MET A 34 -23.40 -12.81 4.81
C MET A 34 -22.22 -13.76 4.55
N ILE A 35 -21.20 -13.71 5.41
CA ILE A 35 -20.05 -14.63 5.35
C ILE A 35 -20.49 -16.09 5.61
N ALA A 36 -21.39 -16.31 6.58
CA ALA A 36 -21.96 -17.64 6.86
C ALA A 36 -22.79 -18.16 5.69
N ASP A 37 -23.51 -17.27 5.00
CA ASP A 37 -24.32 -17.57 3.81
C ASP A 37 -23.48 -17.74 2.53
N GLY A 38 -22.14 -17.67 2.63
CA GLY A 38 -21.22 -17.94 1.52
C GLY A 38 -20.88 -16.73 0.65
N ALA A 39 -21.04 -15.51 1.16
CA ALA A 39 -20.55 -14.31 0.46
C ALA A 39 -19.04 -14.41 0.16
N ASP A 40 -18.64 -13.95 -1.03
CA ASP A 40 -17.23 -13.89 -1.42
C ASP A 40 -16.46 -12.89 -0.53
N VAL A 41 -15.64 -13.43 0.38
CA VAL A 41 -14.82 -12.66 1.33
C VAL A 41 -13.70 -11.86 0.66
N ASN A 42 -13.44 -12.10 -0.63
CA ASN A 42 -12.42 -11.40 -1.40
C ASN A 42 -13.00 -10.31 -2.33
N HIS A 43 -14.32 -10.26 -2.52
CA HIS A 43 -14.98 -9.26 -3.35
C HIS A 43 -14.77 -7.85 -2.76
N SER A 44 -14.16 -6.93 -3.52
CA SER A 44 -13.87 -5.57 -3.08
C SER A 44 -15.04 -4.61 -3.29
N SER A 45 -15.11 -3.56 -2.48
CA SER A 45 -15.77 -2.30 -2.87
C SER A 45 -14.92 -1.60 -3.94
N ASP A 46 -15.26 -0.35 -4.26
CA ASP A 46 -14.46 0.48 -5.16
C ASP A 46 -13.01 0.63 -4.67
N CYS A 47 -12.83 0.73 -3.34
CA CYS A 47 -11.53 1.05 -2.74
C CYS A 47 -10.95 -0.06 -1.85
N PHE A 48 -11.76 -0.95 -1.28
CA PHE A 48 -11.27 -1.84 -0.22
C PHE A 48 -11.83 -3.25 -0.30
N HIS A 49 -11.00 -4.22 0.10
CA HIS A 49 -11.47 -5.58 0.37
C HIS A 49 -12.04 -5.67 1.80
N PRO A 50 -12.96 -6.62 2.06
CA PRO A 50 -13.51 -6.87 3.40
C PRO A 50 -12.45 -6.95 4.50
N LEU A 51 -11.34 -7.65 4.24
CA LEU A 51 -10.24 -7.80 5.19
C LEU A 51 -9.54 -6.46 5.52
N THR A 52 -9.37 -5.59 4.53
CA THR A 52 -8.78 -4.26 4.73
C THR A 52 -9.69 -3.40 5.61
N ILE A 53 -11.00 -3.41 5.35
CA ILE A 53 -11.98 -2.64 6.13
C ILE A 53 -12.03 -3.13 7.58
N ALA A 54 -12.07 -4.46 7.79
CA ALA A 54 -12.07 -5.05 9.14
C ALA A 54 -10.78 -4.71 9.91
N ALA A 55 -9.62 -4.82 9.26
CA ALA A 55 -8.33 -4.49 9.87
C ALA A 55 -8.21 -2.99 10.20
N MET A 56 -8.78 -2.12 9.37
CA MET A 56 -8.89 -0.67 9.62
C MET A 56 -9.83 -0.35 10.78
N ALA A 57 -10.96 -1.04 10.87
CA ALA A 57 -11.96 -0.84 11.91
C ALA A 57 -11.49 -1.32 13.29
N GLY A 58 -10.45 -2.15 13.35
CA GLY A 58 -9.96 -2.75 14.58
C GLY A 58 -10.79 -3.95 15.05
N ASP A 59 -11.61 -4.53 14.17
CA ASP A 59 -12.46 -5.69 14.50
C ASP A 59 -11.66 -6.99 14.33
N GLU A 60 -10.99 -7.39 15.40
CA GLU A 60 -10.19 -8.62 15.43
C GLU A 60 -11.00 -9.87 15.09
N GLY A 61 -12.23 -9.98 15.62
CA GLY A 61 -13.09 -11.14 15.39
C GLY A 61 -13.52 -11.26 13.93
N LEU A 62 -13.84 -10.13 13.29
CA LEU A 62 -14.15 -10.11 11.87
C LEU A 62 -12.91 -10.40 11.01
N VAL A 63 -11.72 -9.91 11.39
CA VAL A 63 -10.46 -10.25 10.72
C VAL A 63 -10.22 -11.76 10.77
N GLN A 64 -10.33 -12.38 11.95
CA GLN A 64 -10.17 -13.82 12.13
C GLN A 64 -11.15 -14.60 11.25
N LEU A 65 -12.45 -14.24 11.31
CA LEU A 65 -13.49 -14.88 10.51
C LEU A 65 -13.20 -14.79 9.01
N LEU A 66 -12.82 -13.61 8.51
CA LEU A 66 -12.50 -13.43 7.09
C LEU A 66 -11.30 -14.29 6.66
N LEU A 67 -10.23 -14.33 7.47
CA LEU A 67 -9.05 -15.15 7.21
C LEU A 67 -9.38 -16.65 7.23
N GLU A 68 -10.19 -17.10 8.18
CA GLU A 68 -10.68 -18.49 8.26
C GLU A 68 -11.50 -18.90 7.03
N LYS A 69 -12.23 -17.94 6.45
CA LYS A 69 -13.04 -18.13 5.24
C LYS A 69 -12.26 -17.90 3.94
N GLY A 70 -10.94 -17.79 4.00
CA GLY A 70 -10.07 -17.72 2.83
C GLY A 70 -9.91 -16.32 2.24
N ALA A 71 -10.06 -15.27 3.06
CA ALA A 71 -9.65 -13.94 2.65
C ALA A 71 -8.14 -13.92 2.38
N LYS A 72 -7.76 -13.47 1.19
CA LYS A 72 -6.36 -13.39 0.76
C LYS A 72 -5.68 -12.22 1.47
N VAL A 73 -4.72 -12.53 2.33
CA VAL A 73 -4.05 -11.55 3.20
C VAL A 73 -3.32 -10.45 2.43
N GLU A 74 -2.78 -10.78 1.25
CA GLU A 74 -2.04 -9.85 0.38
C GLU A 74 -2.91 -9.27 -0.75
N ASN A 75 -4.25 -9.43 -0.71
CA ASN A 75 -5.10 -8.76 -1.69
C ASN A 75 -4.92 -7.25 -1.60
N ARG A 76 -4.64 -6.65 -2.75
CA ARG A 76 -4.36 -5.22 -2.89
C ARG A 76 -5.59 -4.51 -3.44
N SER A 77 -5.92 -3.36 -2.85
CA SER A 77 -6.96 -2.50 -3.39
C SER A 77 -6.67 -2.08 -4.83
N LYS A 78 -7.72 -1.97 -5.64
CA LYS A 78 -7.65 -1.28 -6.93
C LYS A 78 -7.34 0.20 -6.72
N GLU A 79 -6.95 0.86 -7.81
CA GLU A 79 -6.91 2.32 -7.81
C GLU A 79 -8.34 2.87 -7.69
N CYS A 80 -8.54 3.81 -6.78
CA CYS A 80 -9.80 4.50 -6.61
C CYS A 80 -9.58 5.96 -6.21
N ASP A 81 -10.62 6.78 -6.43
CA ASP A 81 -10.70 8.11 -5.87
C ASP A 81 -11.15 8.02 -4.41
N TYR A 82 -10.26 8.39 -3.48
CA TYR A 82 -10.53 8.33 -2.06
C TYR A 82 -10.57 9.73 -1.45
N THR A 83 -11.59 9.99 -0.63
CA THR A 83 -11.68 11.23 0.15
C THR A 83 -11.42 10.93 1.61
N ASP A 84 -10.34 11.49 2.15
CA ASP A 84 -9.97 11.36 3.56
C ASP A 84 -10.24 12.67 4.30
N GLN A 85 -10.59 12.58 5.59
CA GLN A 85 -10.70 13.75 6.45
C GLN A 85 -9.41 13.92 7.23
N ILE A 86 -8.64 14.95 6.88
CA ILE A 86 -7.38 15.30 7.56
C ILE A 86 -7.60 16.60 8.32
N GLY A 87 -7.97 16.45 9.60
CA GLY A 87 -8.40 17.57 10.43
C GLY A 87 -9.69 18.21 9.90
N PRO A 88 -9.75 19.54 9.70
CA PRO A 88 -10.93 20.20 9.15
C PRO A 88 -11.04 20.07 7.62
N PHE A 89 -10.03 19.52 6.94
CA PHE A 89 -9.99 19.45 5.49
C PHE A 89 -10.45 18.10 4.98
N ARG A 90 -11.37 18.11 4.01
CA ARG A 90 -11.61 16.96 3.13
C ARG A 90 -10.70 17.10 1.94
N MET A 91 -9.92 16.07 1.70
CA MET A 91 -9.02 16.05 0.55
C MET A 91 -9.22 14.76 -0.23
N ARG A 92 -9.25 14.90 -1.55
CA ARG A 92 -9.37 13.80 -2.50
C ARG A 92 -8.00 13.43 -3.04
N PHE A 93 -7.72 12.14 -3.06
CA PHE A 93 -6.48 11.57 -3.57
C PHE A 93 -6.78 10.36 -4.42
N ARG A 94 -5.89 10.07 -5.37
CA ARG A 94 -5.84 8.73 -5.93
C ARG A 94 -5.14 7.80 -4.95
N TRP A 95 -5.72 6.62 -4.80
CA TRP A 95 -5.36 5.65 -3.79
C TRP A 95 -5.32 4.28 -4.43
N GLY A 96 -4.24 3.51 -4.25
CA GLY A 96 -4.15 2.18 -4.87
C GLY A 96 -3.14 1.25 -4.21
N ALA A 97 -3.25 -0.03 -4.58
CA ALA A 97 -2.32 -1.10 -4.24
C ALA A 97 -2.17 -1.45 -2.74
N ARG A 98 -3.11 -1.08 -1.86
CA ARG A 98 -2.97 -1.29 -0.40
C ARG A 98 -3.45 -2.64 0.07
N THR A 99 -2.73 -3.21 1.04
CA THR A 99 -3.11 -4.43 1.77
C THR A 99 -3.77 -4.09 3.11
N ALA A 100 -4.36 -5.09 3.76
CA ALA A 100 -4.91 -4.95 5.11
C ALA A 100 -3.85 -4.55 6.15
N LEU A 101 -2.59 -4.99 5.99
CA LEU A 101 -1.51 -4.70 6.93
C LEU A 101 -1.10 -3.22 6.90
N ASP A 102 -1.12 -2.56 5.73
CA ASP A 102 -0.78 -1.13 5.62
C ASP A 102 -1.69 -0.24 6.49
N ARG A 103 -2.97 -0.63 6.60
CA ARG A 103 -4.02 0.17 7.22
C ARG A 103 -4.46 -0.35 8.58
N VAL A 104 -3.72 -1.28 9.14
CA VAL A 104 -4.07 -1.95 10.39
C VAL A 104 -4.27 -0.97 11.55
N ALA A 105 -5.28 -1.24 12.37
CA ALA A 105 -5.61 -0.40 13.51
C ALA A 105 -4.60 -0.53 14.66
N ASN A 106 -4.08 -1.74 14.91
CA ASN A 106 -3.27 -2.04 16.09
C ASN A 106 -2.34 -3.25 15.89
N ALA A 107 -1.44 -3.45 16.86
CA ALA A 107 -0.45 -4.52 16.89
C ALA A 107 -1.06 -5.95 16.89
N THR A 108 -2.22 -6.15 17.53
CA THR A 108 -2.86 -7.48 17.63
C THR A 108 -3.29 -7.98 16.26
N ILE A 109 -4.01 -7.14 15.51
CA ILE A 109 -4.44 -7.48 14.15
C ILE A 109 -3.23 -7.62 13.23
N ALA A 110 -2.20 -6.79 13.40
CA ALA A 110 -0.98 -6.91 12.62
C ALA A 110 -0.34 -8.29 12.79
N LYS A 111 -0.24 -8.79 14.03
CA LYS A 111 0.26 -10.16 14.31
C LYS A 111 -0.56 -11.23 13.61
N LEU A 112 -1.90 -11.12 13.58
CA LEU A 112 -2.76 -12.06 12.87
C LEU A 112 -2.48 -12.09 11.36
N LEU A 113 -2.39 -10.90 10.74
CA LEU A 113 -2.12 -10.77 9.31
C LEU A 113 -0.72 -11.30 8.97
N LEU A 114 0.30 -10.93 9.76
CA LEU A 114 1.67 -11.41 9.60
C LEU A 114 1.77 -12.94 9.75
N ALA A 115 1.06 -13.53 10.71
CA ALA A 115 1.00 -14.98 10.89
C ALA A 115 0.34 -15.71 9.70
N LYS A 116 -0.48 -15.01 8.91
CA LYS A 116 -1.05 -15.52 7.66
C LYS A 116 -0.20 -15.21 6.42
N GLY A 117 1.00 -14.65 6.59
CA GLY A 117 1.95 -14.40 5.52
C GLY A 117 1.90 -12.99 4.92
N ALA A 118 1.26 -12.02 5.57
CA ALA A 118 1.33 -10.63 5.12
C ALA A 118 2.79 -10.15 5.08
N ASN A 119 3.24 -9.61 3.94
CA ASN A 119 4.55 -8.98 3.86
C ASN A 119 4.53 -7.52 4.34
N PRO A 120 5.30 -7.15 5.39
CA PRO A 120 5.30 -5.79 5.95
C PRO A 120 5.99 -4.74 5.08
N ASN A 121 6.62 -5.17 3.98
CA ASN A 121 7.29 -4.29 3.01
C ASN A 121 6.44 -4.00 1.78
N ILE A 122 5.25 -4.62 1.69
CA ILE A 122 4.24 -4.24 0.72
C ILE A 122 3.53 -2.99 1.25
N ALA A 123 3.38 -2.01 0.37
CA ALA A 123 2.73 -0.74 0.64
C ALA A 123 1.73 -0.46 -0.48
N GLY A 124 0.94 0.58 -0.29
CA GLY A 124 0.28 1.22 -1.43
C GLY A 124 0.85 2.59 -1.69
N TYR A 125 0.22 3.28 -2.63
CA TYR A 125 0.51 4.68 -2.90
C TYR A 125 -0.68 5.56 -2.56
N ARG A 126 -0.38 6.83 -2.30
CA ARG A 126 -1.36 7.92 -2.29
C ARG A 126 -0.82 9.02 -3.18
N GLU A 127 -1.57 9.39 -4.20
CA GLU A 127 -1.18 10.46 -5.11
C GLU A 127 -1.99 11.72 -4.81
N TYR A 128 -1.28 12.74 -4.31
CA TYR A 128 -1.74 14.11 -4.25
C TYR A 128 -1.44 14.82 -5.57
N THR A 129 -2.01 16.01 -5.76
CA THR A 129 -1.60 16.96 -6.82
C THR A 129 -0.11 17.33 -6.80
N PHE A 130 0.67 16.94 -5.77
CA PHE A 130 2.06 17.37 -5.58
C PHE A 130 3.12 16.25 -5.53
N ALA A 131 2.76 14.97 -5.27
CA ALA A 131 3.60 13.76 -5.48
C ALA A 131 2.89 12.49 -4.95
N PRO A 132 3.17 11.30 -5.50
CA PRO A 132 2.81 10.04 -4.86
C PRO A 132 3.72 9.73 -3.66
N ASP A 133 3.13 9.44 -2.50
CA ASP A 133 3.83 8.93 -1.32
C ASP A 133 3.71 7.40 -1.25
N PHE A 134 4.82 6.75 -0.89
CA PHE A 134 4.89 5.31 -0.63
C PHE A 134 4.62 5.05 0.86
N ASP A 135 3.40 4.64 1.18
CA ASP A 135 2.96 4.43 2.56
C ASP A 135 3.18 2.96 2.96
N VAL A 136 4.27 2.69 3.65
CA VAL A 136 4.53 1.40 4.30
C VAL A 136 3.90 1.34 5.69
N ALA A 137 3.44 0.16 6.11
CA ALA A 137 2.80 -0.06 7.42
C ALA A 137 3.63 0.52 8.58
N LEU A 138 4.96 0.36 8.53
CA LEU A 138 5.87 0.87 9.56
C LEU A 138 5.84 2.40 9.66
N LEU A 139 5.77 3.12 8.53
CA LEU A 139 5.69 4.58 8.51
C LEU A 139 4.39 5.06 9.14
N ASN A 140 3.28 4.38 8.83
CA ASN A 140 1.97 4.68 9.42
C ASN A 140 1.98 4.45 10.94
N ALA A 141 2.60 3.37 11.43
CA ALA A 141 2.73 3.09 12.86
C ALA A 141 3.51 4.20 13.59
N VAL A 142 4.64 4.64 13.03
CA VAL A 142 5.43 5.76 13.59
C VAL A 142 4.61 7.05 13.59
N ARG A 143 3.93 7.40 12.49
CA ARG A 143 3.10 8.61 12.41
C ARG A 143 1.98 8.63 13.46
N LYS A 144 1.30 7.50 13.65
CA LYS A 144 0.27 7.28 14.68
C LYS A 144 0.82 7.25 16.11
N SER A 145 2.14 7.17 16.28
CA SER A 145 2.80 6.99 17.58
C SER A 145 2.40 5.68 18.28
N ASP A 146 2.17 4.62 17.52
CA ASP A 146 1.87 3.27 18.03
C ASP A 146 3.18 2.47 18.14
N PHE A 147 3.81 2.51 19.31
CA PHE A 147 5.12 1.90 19.51
C PHE A 147 5.08 0.37 19.50
N ASP A 148 3.98 -0.24 19.94
CA ASP A 148 3.84 -1.69 19.92
C ASP A 148 3.65 -2.21 18.50
N LEU A 149 2.88 -1.49 17.67
CA LEU A 149 2.79 -1.82 16.24
C LEU A 149 4.15 -1.63 15.54
N VAL A 150 4.93 -0.60 15.89
CA VAL A 150 6.30 -0.43 15.39
C VAL A 150 7.16 -1.65 15.71
N LYS A 151 7.13 -2.15 16.95
CA LYS A 151 7.91 -3.35 17.32
C LYS A 151 7.50 -4.55 16.51
N VAL A 152 6.20 -4.86 16.44
CA VAL A 152 5.65 -5.99 15.70
C VAL A 152 6.09 -5.98 14.23
N LEU A 153 5.96 -4.83 13.56
CA LEU A 153 6.31 -4.72 12.15
C LEU A 153 7.82 -4.88 11.92
N VAL A 154 8.67 -4.29 12.78
CA VAL A 154 10.12 -4.42 12.66
C VAL A 154 10.58 -5.85 12.96
N GLU A 155 10.01 -6.50 13.97
CA GLU A 155 10.28 -7.91 14.28
C GLU A 155 9.86 -8.84 13.14
N ALA A 156 8.84 -8.46 12.37
CA ALA A 156 8.43 -9.17 11.16
C ALA A 156 9.25 -8.81 9.89
N GLY A 157 10.30 -7.99 10.02
CA GLY A 157 11.20 -7.66 8.91
C GLY A 157 10.77 -6.46 8.06
N ALA A 158 9.98 -5.54 8.62
CA ALA A 158 9.73 -4.25 7.97
C ALA A 158 11.04 -3.46 7.75
N LYS A 159 11.24 -2.93 6.55
CA LYS A 159 12.37 -2.08 6.20
C LYS A 159 12.27 -0.75 6.94
N VAL A 160 13.30 -0.45 7.74
CA VAL A 160 13.43 0.79 8.50
C VAL A 160 14.05 1.94 7.71
N ASN A 161 14.41 1.68 6.44
CA ASN A 161 15.11 2.59 5.55
C ASN A 161 14.33 2.69 4.24
N VAL A 162 13.46 3.71 4.13
CA VAL A 162 12.57 3.92 2.97
C VAL A 162 12.67 5.37 2.53
N TYR A 163 12.92 5.60 1.24
CA TYR A 163 13.00 6.95 0.69
C TYR A 163 11.62 7.61 0.61
N ASN A 164 11.54 8.90 0.92
CA ASN A 164 10.42 9.77 0.55
C ASN A 164 10.70 10.52 -0.77
N SER A 165 9.74 11.35 -1.18
CA SER A 165 9.79 12.13 -2.42
C SER A 165 10.88 13.22 -2.48
N SER A 166 11.49 13.55 -1.34
CA SER A 166 12.67 14.42 -1.21
C SER A 166 13.99 13.63 -1.14
N GLY A 167 13.95 12.31 -1.31
CA GLY A 167 15.14 11.46 -1.29
C GLY A 167 15.78 11.29 0.09
N LYS A 168 15.00 11.42 1.15
CA LYS A 168 15.40 11.18 2.54
C LYS A 168 14.73 9.94 3.13
N ASN A 169 15.25 9.42 4.24
CA ASN A 169 14.59 8.32 4.95
C ASN A 169 13.31 8.82 5.65
N ALA A 170 12.13 8.41 5.15
CA ALA A 170 10.82 8.80 5.67
C ALA A 170 10.61 8.37 7.14
N ILE A 171 11.12 7.19 7.50
CA ILE A 171 11.02 6.64 8.87
C ILE A 171 11.89 7.45 9.83
N TRP A 172 13.09 7.85 9.39
CA TRP A 172 13.99 8.69 10.17
C TRP A 172 13.35 10.04 10.51
N GLU A 173 12.88 10.78 9.50
CA GLU A 173 12.26 12.11 9.72
C GLU A 173 11.04 12.01 10.67
N SER A 174 10.23 10.95 10.50
CA SER A 174 9.08 10.71 11.36
C SER A 174 9.49 10.39 12.81
N ALA A 175 10.50 9.53 13.01
CA ALA A 175 10.99 9.17 14.33
C ALA A 175 11.70 10.35 15.03
N GLU A 176 12.42 11.18 14.27
CA GLU A 176 13.05 12.40 14.76
C GLU A 176 12.00 13.41 15.24
N ALA A 177 10.92 13.58 14.48
CA ALA A 177 9.77 14.39 14.91
C ALA A 177 9.14 13.85 16.21
N LYS A 178 9.03 12.51 16.37
CA LYS A 178 8.53 11.91 17.62
C LYS A 178 9.46 12.16 18.81
N LYS A 179 10.77 12.11 18.60
CA LYS A 179 11.76 12.47 19.63
C LYS A 179 11.54 13.90 20.13
N SER A 180 11.33 14.85 19.23
CA SER A 180 11.01 16.25 19.57
C SER A 180 9.66 16.42 20.28
N GLN A 181 8.75 15.45 20.14
CA GLN A 181 7.47 15.38 20.84
C GLN A 181 7.53 14.63 22.18
N GLY A 182 8.74 14.34 22.70
CA GLY A 182 8.92 13.66 23.98
C GLY A 182 8.79 12.13 23.91
N LYS A 183 8.88 11.54 22.70
CA LYS A 183 8.85 10.09 22.46
C LYS A 183 10.16 9.57 21.84
N PRO A 184 11.32 9.72 22.53
CA PRO A 184 12.63 9.35 22.00
C PRO A 184 12.79 7.84 21.73
N GLU A 185 11.98 7.00 22.38
CA GLU A 185 12.02 5.54 22.28
C GLU A 185 11.82 5.04 20.85
N PHE A 186 11.03 5.74 20.03
CA PHE A 186 10.85 5.43 18.61
C PHE A 186 12.18 5.51 17.87
N PHE A 187 12.89 6.62 18.05
CA PHE A 187 14.14 6.89 17.38
C PHE A 187 15.22 5.90 17.83
N SER A 188 15.40 5.74 19.15
CA SER A 188 16.40 4.83 19.72
C SER A 188 16.17 3.38 19.29
N TYR A 189 14.91 2.90 19.33
CA TYR A 189 14.57 1.55 18.92
C TYR A 189 14.84 1.34 17.42
N LEU A 190 14.32 2.21 16.54
CA LEU A 190 14.51 2.08 15.10
C LEU A 190 15.99 2.19 14.71
N GLN A 191 16.76 3.07 15.37
CA GLN A 191 18.20 3.19 15.16
C GLN A 191 18.93 1.89 15.57
N SER A 192 18.54 1.27 16.68
CA SER A 192 19.06 -0.05 17.10
C SER A 192 18.76 -1.16 16.09
N LYS A 193 17.74 -0.97 15.25
CA LYS A 193 17.32 -1.89 14.18
C LYS A 193 17.89 -1.50 12.81
N GLY A 194 18.88 -0.62 12.77
CA GLY A 194 19.60 -0.24 11.55
C GLY A 194 18.96 0.91 10.77
N MET A 195 18.00 1.64 11.35
CA MET A 195 17.52 2.88 10.77
C MET A 195 18.68 3.88 10.70
N LYS A 196 18.88 4.48 9.53
CA LYS A 196 19.93 5.46 9.30
C LYS A 196 19.40 6.66 8.54
N LYS A 197 20.07 7.80 8.71
CA LYS A 197 19.86 8.97 7.86
C LYS A 197 20.25 8.57 6.43
N LEU A 198 19.27 8.57 5.52
CA LEU A 198 19.51 8.40 4.09
C LEU A 198 19.45 9.77 3.42
N GLU A 199 20.40 10.02 2.53
CA GLU A 199 20.36 11.11 1.58
C GLU A 199 20.69 10.53 0.21
N ILE A 200 19.99 10.97 -0.83
CA ILE A 200 20.24 10.49 -2.19
C ILE A 200 21.55 11.11 -2.72
N THR A 201 22.64 10.35 -2.61
CA THR A 201 23.99 10.77 -3.04
C THR A 201 24.35 10.15 -4.40
N ASP A 202 25.25 10.82 -5.12
CA ASP A 202 25.72 10.35 -6.43
C ASP A 202 26.54 9.05 -6.32
N ALA A 203 27.05 8.72 -5.12
CA ALA A 203 27.80 7.50 -4.86
C ALA A 203 26.95 6.21 -4.98
N ASN A 204 25.62 6.30 -4.83
CA ASN A 204 24.69 5.17 -4.98
C ASN A 204 24.26 4.95 -6.44
N ALA A 205 24.67 5.82 -7.38
CA ALA A 205 24.18 5.89 -8.75
C ALA A 205 24.99 5.11 -9.79
N LYS A 206 25.51 3.91 -9.47
CA LYS A 206 26.62 3.37 -10.29
C LYS A 206 26.22 2.55 -11.52
N ALA A 207 25.12 1.80 -11.51
CA ALA A 207 24.91 0.77 -12.54
C ALA A 207 24.14 1.24 -13.79
N THR A 208 23.22 2.18 -13.62
CA THR A 208 22.28 2.63 -14.66
C THR A 208 22.58 4.04 -15.20
N ASP A 209 23.66 4.68 -14.74
CA ASP A 209 24.00 6.02 -15.20
C ASP A 209 24.35 6.04 -16.68
N GLY A 210 23.91 7.07 -17.40
CA GLY A 210 24.11 7.17 -18.85
C GLY A 210 23.30 6.18 -19.68
N LYS A 211 22.48 5.33 -19.06
CA LYS A 211 21.73 4.26 -19.73
C LYS A 211 20.23 4.48 -19.62
N ILE A 212 19.54 4.32 -20.75
CA ILE A 212 18.07 4.22 -20.79
C ILE A 212 17.74 2.74 -20.73
N LEU A 213 17.20 2.29 -19.60
CA LEU A 213 16.75 0.91 -19.40
C LEU A 213 15.23 0.82 -19.58
N THR A 214 14.76 -0.32 -20.09
CA THR A 214 13.34 -0.55 -20.36
C THR A 214 12.74 -1.69 -19.53
N LYS A 215 13.57 -2.62 -19.02
CA LYS A 215 13.11 -3.83 -18.35
C LYS A 215 13.24 -3.75 -16.85
N TYR A 216 12.12 -3.94 -16.16
CA TYR A 216 12.08 -3.94 -14.70
C TYR A 216 11.27 -5.12 -14.19
N LYS A 217 11.64 -5.58 -12.99
CA LYS A 217 11.04 -6.73 -12.32
C LYS A 217 10.30 -6.27 -11.08
N HIS A 218 9.03 -6.65 -10.96
CA HIS A 218 8.26 -6.45 -9.74
C HIS A 218 8.77 -7.40 -8.65
N ILE A 219 9.12 -6.86 -7.49
CA ILE A 219 9.77 -7.63 -6.42
C ILE A 219 8.81 -8.68 -5.87
N ALA A 220 7.54 -8.35 -5.68
CA ALA A 220 6.58 -9.24 -5.04
C ALA A 220 6.14 -10.40 -5.96
N THR A 221 5.87 -10.12 -7.24
CA THR A 221 5.37 -11.14 -8.18
C THR A 221 6.47 -11.80 -9.01
N GLY A 222 7.67 -11.22 -9.04
CA GLY A 222 8.76 -11.65 -9.92
C GLY A 222 8.53 -11.34 -11.41
N ALA A 223 7.41 -10.73 -11.76
CA ALA A 223 7.04 -10.43 -13.14
C ALA A 223 7.97 -9.37 -13.74
N VAL A 224 8.43 -9.62 -14.97
CA VAL A 224 9.22 -8.67 -15.75
C VAL A 224 8.29 -7.94 -16.70
N THR A 225 8.36 -6.61 -16.68
CA THR A 225 7.65 -5.73 -17.60
C THR A 225 8.67 -4.89 -18.38
N GLU A 226 8.38 -4.64 -19.64
CA GLU A 226 9.18 -3.77 -20.51
C GLU A 226 8.37 -2.49 -20.81
N MET A 227 8.86 -1.33 -20.39
CA MET A 227 8.26 -0.04 -20.77
C MET A 227 8.67 0.35 -22.19
N SER A 228 7.83 1.12 -22.88
CA SER A 228 8.18 1.62 -24.21
C SER A 228 9.44 2.49 -24.17
N ALA A 229 10.20 2.49 -25.26
CA ALA A 229 11.44 3.26 -25.37
C ALA A 229 11.20 4.77 -25.21
N GLU A 230 10.04 5.26 -25.68
CA GLU A 230 9.62 6.65 -25.56
C GLU A 230 9.39 7.05 -24.10
N ILE A 231 8.69 6.20 -23.34
CA ILE A 231 8.44 6.43 -21.91
C ILE A 231 9.77 6.35 -21.15
N ALA A 232 10.60 5.34 -21.40
CA ALA A 232 11.90 5.19 -20.74
C ALA A 232 12.80 6.41 -20.96
N LYS A 233 12.88 6.89 -22.20
CA LYS A 233 13.62 8.10 -22.56
C LYS A 233 13.03 9.33 -21.87
N GLY A 234 11.70 9.48 -21.87
CA GLY A 234 11.02 10.58 -21.20
C GLY A 234 11.28 10.64 -19.69
N VAL A 235 11.20 9.51 -18.99
CA VAL A 235 11.50 9.43 -17.55
C VAL A 235 12.99 9.74 -17.29
N TYR A 236 13.89 9.25 -18.15
CA TYR A 236 15.32 9.50 -18.01
C TYR A 236 15.69 10.98 -18.18
N GLU A 237 15.16 11.63 -19.22
CA GLU A 237 15.48 13.01 -19.59
C GLU A 237 14.70 14.04 -18.75
N ASN A 238 13.41 13.79 -18.49
CA ASN A 238 12.49 14.74 -17.88
C ASN A 238 11.65 14.09 -16.74
N PRO A 239 12.27 13.55 -15.68
CA PRO A 239 11.58 12.75 -14.66
C PRO A 239 10.46 13.49 -13.92
N LYS A 240 10.49 14.82 -13.87
CA LYS A 240 9.44 15.64 -13.24
C LYS A 240 8.06 15.52 -13.89
N ASN A 241 7.99 15.08 -15.15
CA ASN A 241 6.75 14.95 -15.91
C ASN A 241 6.10 13.57 -15.74
N TYR A 242 6.70 12.68 -14.95
CA TYR A 242 6.27 11.31 -14.76
C TYR A 242 6.09 11.03 -13.27
N SER A 243 5.01 10.33 -12.92
CA SER A 243 4.81 9.84 -11.55
C SER A 243 5.77 8.68 -11.27
N ALA A 244 6.01 8.40 -9.99
CA ALA A 244 6.78 7.25 -9.55
C ALA A 244 5.96 5.94 -9.58
N LEU A 245 5.02 5.81 -10.51
CA LEU A 245 4.17 4.62 -10.70
C LEU A 245 4.50 3.95 -12.03
N THR A 246 4.61 2.62 -12.03
CA THR A 246 4.80 1.83 -13.24
C THR A 246 3.88 0.62 -13.26
N PHE A 247 3.60 0.15 -14.46
CA PHE A 247 2.69 -0.97 -14.72
C PHE A 247 3.34 -2.32 -14.38
N ASN A 248 2.58 -3.23 -13.79
CA ASN A 248 2.95 -4.64 -13.64
C ASN A 248 2.06 -5.49 -14.54
N ALA A 249 2.67 -6.17 -15.52
CA ALA A 249 1.90 -6.95 -16.50
C ALA A 249 1.19 -8.18 -15.90
N ALA A 250 1.64 -8.70 -14.76
CA ALA A 250 1.09 -9.93 -14.17
C ALA A 250 -0.32 -9.74 -13.57
N ASP A 251 -0.63 -8.56 -13.07
CA ASP A 251 -1.93 -8.25 -12.44
C ASP A 251 -2.67 -7.09 -13.12
N GLY A 252 -2.07 -6.47 -14.13
CA GLY A 252 -2.68 -5.39 -14.89
C GLY A 252 -2.86 -4.10 -14.08
N ALA A 253 -2.01 -3.87 -13.07
CA ALA A 253 -2.13 -2.73 -12.15
C ALA A 253 -0.85 -1.87 -12.11
N TYR A 254 -0.99 -0.65 -11.58
CA TYR A 254 0.13 0.26 -11.35
C TYR A 254 0.61 0.18 -9.90
N TYR A 255 1.93 0.18 -9.72
CA TYR A 255 2.58 0.15 -8.41
C TYR A 255 3.68 1.18 -8.33
N HIS A 256 4.02 1.55 -7.10
CA HIS A 256 5.10 2.48 -6.84
C HIS A 256 6.46 1.88 -7.22
N TYR A 257 7.35 2.70 -7.78
CA TYR A 257 8.70 2.31 -8.21
C TYR A 257 9.53 1.60 -7.12
N ALA A 258 9.22 1.83 -5.85
CA ALA A 258 9.90 1.19 -4.72
C ALA A 258 9.71 -0.35 -4.72
N GLU A 259 8.68 -0.86 -5.40
CA GLU A 259 8.41 -2.28 -5.54
C GLU A 259 9.10 -2.92 -6.75
N PHE A 260 9.97 -2.20 -7.45
CA PHE A 260 10.63 -2.69 -8.65
C PHE A 260 12.14 -2.56 -8.61
N VAL A 261 12.80 -3.43 -9.35
CA VAL A 261 14.23 -3.35 -9.65
C VAL A 261 14.47 -3.41 -11.15
N TRP A 262 15.48 -2.72 -11.63
CA TRP A 262 15.95 -2.87 -13.02
C TRP A 262 16.48 -4.29 -13.22
N VAL A 263 16.11 -4.94 -14.33
CA VAL A 263 16.50 -6.34 -14.59
C VAL A 263 18.01 -6.46 -14.75
N GLU A 264 18.62 -5.50 -15.46
CA GLU A 264 20.02 -5.51 -15.86
C GLU A 264 20.97 -5.25 -14.69
N THR A 265 20.50 -4.53 -13.66
CA THR A 265 21.38 -4.03 -12.59
C THR A 265 20.94 -4.43 -11.19
N GLY A 266 19.68 -4.85 -11.01
CA GLY A 266 19.08 -5.10 -9.70
C GLY A 266 18.84 -3.82 -8.87
N GLN A 267 19.14 -2.64 -9.40
CA GLN A 267 18.92 -1.38 -8.69
C GLN A 267 17.44 -1.08 -8.54
N ASN A 268 17.03 -0.61 -7.37
CA ASN A 268 15.65 -0.18 -7.11
C ASN A 268 15.25 0.99 -8.02
N LEU A 269 14.07 0.92 -8.63
CA LEU A 269 13.60 1.94 -9.57
C LEU A 269 13.37 3.30 -8.89
N TYR A 270 12.92 3.32 -7.64
CA TYR A 270 12.64 4.58 -6.96
C TYR A 270 13.91 5.30 -6.56
N GLU A 271 14.91 4.57 -6.07
CA GLU A 271 16.25 5.12 -5.84
C GLU A 271 16.82 5.73 -7.12
N TRP A 272 16.77 4.99 -8.23
CA TRP A 272 17.14 5.47 -9.56
C TRP A 272 16.41 6.76 -9.95
N TYR A 273 15.09 6.77 -9.81
CA TYR A 273 14.24 7.90 -10.16
C TYR A 273 14.58 9.15 -9.33
N LEU A 274 14.80 9.00 -8.03
CA LEU A 274 15.21 10.11 -7.16
C LEU A 274 16.59 10.66 -7.56
N MET A 275 17.54 9.82 -7.96
CA MET A 275 18.84 10.28 -8.50
C MET A 275 18.67 11.05 -9.81
N ARG A 276 17.80 10.58 -10.72
CA ARG A 276 17.48 11.32 -11.95
C ARG A 276 16.84 12.68 -11.66
N ARG A 277 15.92 12.74 -10.69
CA ARG A 277 15.35 14.00 -10.24
C ARG A 277 16.40 14.94 -9.66
N LYS A 278 17.33 14.43 -8.83
CA LYS A 278 18.44 15.22 -8.29
C LYS A 278 19.31 15.81 -9.40
N ARG A 279 19.73 14.97 -10.36
CA ARG A 279 20.61 15.38 -11.47
C ARG A 279 19.98 16.40 -12.42
N THR A 280 18.67 16.32 -12.59
CA THR A 280 17.91 17.30 -13.39
C THR A 280 17.48 18.54 -12.60
N GLY A 281 17.88 18.65 -11.32
CA GLY A 281 17.51 19.78 -10.45
C GLY A 281 16.02 19.83 -10.10
N THR A 282 15.32 18.69 -10.16
CA THR A 282 13.87 18.58 -9.94
C THR A 282 13.51 17.84 -8.65
N LEU A 283 14.49 17.41 -7.88
CA LEU A 283 14.29 16.94 -6.50
C LEU A 283 14.14 18.16 -5.59
N LYS A 284 13.09 18.17 -4.77
CA LYS A 284 12.77 19.26 -3.84
C LYS A 284 13.32 18.97 -2.45
#